data_AF-A0A418WJH2-F1
#
_entry.id   AF-A0A418WJH2-F1
#
_cell.length_a   1.000
_cell.length_b   1.000
_cell.length_c   1.000
_cell.angle_alpha   90.00
_cell.angle_beta   90.00
_cell.angle_gamma   90.00
#
_symmetry.space_group_name_H-M   'P 1'
#
loop_
_entity.id
_entity.type
_entity.pdbx_description
1 polymer ?
#
loop_
_entity_poly.entity_id
_entity_poly.type
_entity_poly.pdbx_seq_one_letter_code
_entity_poly.pdbx_strand_id
1 'polypeptide(L)'
;MHYLPLIGIAIVVIGFVLRFNPLLVVTVAALATGLAAGFDLVAVVAALGKAFNDNRYVSMIWIVLPVIGLLERHGLQQRARTLIAGLKNATAGRLLLGYLVIRQITAALGLTSVAGHAQTVRPLVAPMAEAAAEQQIGDLDQVTREKVKSYAAATDNVGLFFGEDIFIAIASILLIKGTFETYGIELAPLQLSVWAIPTAIIAFLIHGTRLLLLDRKLRVSSSGCVERSRDTSAPISTSLDFARDERRGSGE
;
A
#
# COMPACT_ATOMS: atom_id res chain seq x y z
N MET A 1 -37.44 18.43 27.88
CA MET A 1 -36.71 17.63 26.89
C MET A 1 -35.28 18.16 26.79
N HIS A 2 -34.30 17.45 27.37
CA HIS A 2 -32.89 17.90 27.38
C HIS A 2 -32.21 17.59 26.04
N TYR A 3 -32.44 18.43 25.02
CA TYR A 3 -31.74 18.33 23.73
C TYR A 3 -30.42 19.12 23.70
N LEU A 4 -30.17 19.95 24.71
CA LEU A 4 -28.94 20.75 24.86
C LEU A 4 -27.64 19.93 24.75
N PRO A 5 -27.55 18.67 25.26
CA PRO A 5 -26.34 17.86 25.09
C PRO A 5 -26.06 17.46 23.63
N LEU A 6 -27.04 17.49 22.72
CA LEU A 6 -26.83 17.17 21.31
C LEU A 6 -26.09 18.30 20.56
N ILE A 7 -25.85 19.45 21.17
CA ILE A 7 -25.12 20.55 20.55
C ILE A 7 -23.72 20.12 20.07
N GLY A 8 -23.09 19.17 20.76
CA GLY A 8 -21.82 18.59 20.34
C GLY A 8 -21.88 17.91 18.99
N ILE A 9 -22.96 17.18 18.69
CA ILE A 9 -23.14 16.50 17.40
C ILE A 9 -23.24 17.54 16.28
N ALA A 10 -24.00 18.62 16.50
CA ALA A 10 -24.11 19.72 15.54
C ALA A 10 -22.75 20.39 15.30
N ILE A 11 -21.96 20.63 16.36
CA ILE A 11 -20.60 21.18 16.25
C ILE A 11 -19.69 20.26 15.44
N VAL A 12 -19.74 18.95 15.66
CA VAL A 12 -18.94 17.96 14.90
C VAL A 12 -19.32 17.98 13.42
N VAL A 13 -20.62 17.93 13.11
CA VAL A 13 -21.12 17.94 11.73
C VAL A 13 -20.69 19.21 11.01
N ILE A 14 -20.92 20.39 11.62
CA ILE A 14 -20.54 21.68 11.03
C ILE A 14 -19.02 21.78 10.87
N GLY A 15 -18.26 21.39 11.90
CA GLY A 15 -16.80 21.44 11.87
C GLY A 15 -16.19 20.60 10.74
N PHE A 16 -16.72 19.40 10.50
CA PHE A 16 -16.27 18.54 9.40
C PHE A 16 -16.73 19.03 8.02
N VAL A 17 -17.95 19.58 7.90
CA VAL A 17 -18.41 20.22 6.65
C VAL A 17 -17.49 21.39 6.29
N LEU A 18 -17.08 22.19 7.27
CA LEU A 18 -16.14 23.30 7.10
C LEU A 18 -14.67 22.86 6.98
N ARG A 19 -14.38 21.55 7.06
CA ARG A 19 -13.03 20.96 6.98
C ARG A 19 -12.06 21.52 8.03
N PHE A 20 -12.55 21.89 9.21
CA PHE A 20 -11.69 22.28 10.32
C PHE A 20 -10.91 21.10 10.89
N ASN A 21 -9.84 21.39 11.64
CA ASN A 21 -8.99 20.37 12.25
C ASN A 21 -9.84 19.46 13.17
N PRO A 22 -9.88 18.14 12.90
CA PRO A 22 -10.70 17.20 13.67
C PRO A 22 -10.48 17.24 15.18
N LEU A 23 -9.23 17.42 15.63
CA LEU A 23 -8.91 17.47 17.06
C LEU A 23 -9.56 18.68 17.73
N LEU A 24 -9.52 19.84 17.07
CA LEU A 24 -10.14 21.06 17.58
C LEU A 24 -11.66 20.90 17.63
N VAL A 25 -12.24 20.40 16.54
CA VAL A 25 -13.70 20.19 16.43
C VAL A 25 -14.20 19.26 17.55
N VAL A 26 -13.55 18.12 17.76
CA VAL A 26 -13.92 17.15 18.80
C VAL A 26 -13.76 17.76 20.21
N THR A 27 -12.69 18.51 20.45
CA THR A 27 -12.44 19.15 21.75
C THR A 27 -13.53 20.19 22.07
N VAL A 28 -13.86 21.07 21.11
CA VAL A 28 -14.90 22.08 21.28
C VAL A 28 -16.28 21.43 21.45
N ALA A 29 -16.57 20.37 20.69
CA ALA A 29 -17.82 19.63 20.83
C ALA A 29 -17.96 18.96 22.21
N ALA A 30 -16.89 18.34 22.72
CA ALA A 30 -16.88 17.73 24.04
C ALA A 30 -17.07 18.78 25.15
N LEU A 31 -16.38 19.93 25.06
CA LEU A 31 -16.54 21.05 26.00
C LEU A 31 -17.97 21.61 25.97
N ALA A 32 -18.48 21.91 24.78
CA ALA A 32 -19.83 22.45 24.62
C ALA A 32 -20.90 21.47 25.12
N THR A 33 -20.74 20.17 24.89
CA THR A 33 -21.66 19.13 25.37
C THR A 33 -21.65 19.03 26.89
N GLY A 34 -20.45 19.03 27.50
CA GLY A 34 -20.31 18.97 28.95
C GLY A 34 -20.92 20.19 29.65
N LEU A 35 -20.65 21.39 29.14
CA LEU A 35 -21.22 22.64 29.66
C LEU A 35 -22.75 22.68 29.47
N ALA A 36 -23.24 22.23 28.30
CA ALA A 36 -24.67 22.15 28.01
C ALA A 36 -25.41 21.09 28.84
N ALA A 37 -24.69 20.09 29.36
CA ALA A 37 -25.19 19.11 30.32
C ALA A 37 -25.20 19.62 31.77
N GLY A 38 -24.72 20.85 32.02
CA GLY A 38 -24.70 21.47 33.35
C GLY A 38 -23.46 21.14 34.19
N PHE A 39 -22.45 20.50 33.61
CA PHE A 39 -21.16 20.33 34.28
C PHE A 39 -20.37 21.64 34.27
N ASP A 40 -19.60 21.89 35.34
CA ASP A 40 -18.66 23.00 35.36
C ASP A 40 -17.41 22.68 34.50
N LEU A 41 -16.65 23.70 34.13
CA LEU A 41 -15.51 23.54 33.23
C LEU A 41 -14.48 22.54 33.80
N VAL A 42 -14.27 22.56 35.11
CA VAL A 42 -13.31 21.68 35.78
C VAL A 42 -13.78 20.23 35.73
N ALA A 43 -15.06 19.93 35.97
CA ALA A 43 -15.60 18.58 35.86
C ALA A 43 -15.55 18.05 34.42
N VAL A 44 -15.79 18.90 33.41
CA VAL A 44 -15.68 18.47 32.00
C VAL A 44 -14.23 18.10 31.66
N VAL A 45 -13.26 18.93 32.06
CA VAL A 45 -11.83 18.64 31.85
C VAL A 45 -11.40 17.39 32.64
N ALA A 46 -11.87 17.23 33.88
CA ALA A 46 -11.59 16.05 34.70
C ALA A 46 -12.20 14.77 34.10
N ALA A 47 -13.41 14.85 33.54
CA ALA A 47 -14.06 13.74 32.86
C ALA A 47 -13.30 13.33 31.59
N LEU A 48 -12.83 14.30 30.80
CA LEU A 48 -11.93 14.05 29.67
C LEU A 48 -10.64 13.36 30.14
N GLY A 49 -9.98 13.90 31.17
CA GLY A 49 -8.76 13.31 31.73
C GLY A 49 -8.98 11.88 32.23
N LYS A 50 -10.09 11.64 32.93
CA LYS A 50 -10.49 10.29 33.36
C LYS A 50 -10.69 9.36 32.16
N ALA A 51 -11.41 9.79 31.13
CA ALA A 51 -11.64 8.99 29.92
C ALA A 51 -10.33 8.61 29.20
N PHE A 52 -9.33 9.50 29.16
CA PHE A 52 -8.00 9.18 28.64
C PHE A 52 -7.24 8.19 29.52
N ASN A 53 -7.35 8.32 30.85
CA ASN A 53 -6.67 7.43 31.79
C ASN A 53 -7.28 6.03 31.82
N ASP A 54 -8.62 5.95 31.77
CA ASP A 54 -9.37 4.69 31.66
C ASP A 54 -9.01 3.98 30.33
N ASN A 55 -8.79 4.74 29.27
CA ASN A 55 -8.28 4.25 27.99
C ASN A 55 -6.75 4.25 27.90
N ARG A 56 -6.06 3.75 28.94
CA ARG A 56 -4.59 3.70 29.04
C ARG A 56 -3.86 3.16 27.79
N TYR A 57 -4.52 2.33 26.99
CA TYR A 57 -3.98 1.84 25.72
C TYR A 57 -3.76 2.94 24.67
N VAL A 58 -4.49 4.05 24.72
CA VAL A 58 -4.21 5.26 23.93
C VAL A 58 -2.82 5.79 24.27
N SER A 59 -2.38 5.66 25.52
CA SER A 59 -1.04 6.06 25.94
C SER A 59 0.07 5.11 25.48
N MET A 60 -0.27 3.87 25.06
CA MET A 60 0.71 2.88 24.59
C MET A 60 1.46 3.36 23.35
N ILE A 61 0.83 4.20 22.51
CA ILE A 61 1.47 4.80 21.34
C ILE A 61 2.73 5.60 21.71
N TRP A 62 2.75 6.23 22.88
CA TRP A 62 3.90 6.99 23.39
C TRP A 62 5.08 6.10 23.81
N ILE A 63 4.83 4.83 24.10
CA ILE A 63 5.89 3.84 24.38
C ILE A 63 6.41 3.26 23.05
N VAL A 64 5.51 2.98 22.11
CA VAL A 64 5.86 2.36 20.84
C VAL A 64 6.61 3.31 19.92
N LEU A 65 6.29 4.61 19.93
CA LEU A 65 6.94 5.60 19.08
C LEU A 65 8.46 5.74 19.34
N PRO A 66 8.96 5.83 20.59
CA PRO A 66 10.39 5.73 20.89
C PRO A 66 11.04 4.43 20.44
N VAL A 67 10.34 3.29 20.53
CA VAL A 67 10.85 2.00 20.06
C VAL A 67 11.05 2.02 18.54
N ILE A 68 10.05 2.52 17.81
CA ILE A 68 10.15 2.74 16.36
C ILE A 68 11.31 3.69 16.03
N GLY A 69 11.41 4.81 16.74
CA GLY A 69 12.49 5.78 16.55
C GLY A 69 13.88 5.19 16.85
N LEU A 70 13.99 4.28 17.82
CA LEU A 70 15.22 3.55 18.10
C LEU A 70 15.59 2.61 16.95
N LEU A 71 14.62 1.86 16.43
CA LEU A 71 14.82 0.98 15.28
C LEU A 71 15.25 1.77 14.03
N GLU A 72 14.62 2.91 13.79
CA GLU A 72 14.97 3.82 12.70
C GLU A 72 16.37 4.42 12.86
N ARG A 73 16.74 4.85 14.07
CA ARG A 73 18.09 5.35 14.39
C ARG A 73 19.18 4.31 14.13
N HIS A 74 18.89 3.02 14.31
CA HIS A 74 19.81 1.93 13.98
C HIS A 74 19.82 1.57 12.48
N GLY A 75 19.14 2.36 11.65
CA GLY A 75 19.22 2.26 10.19
C GLY A 75 18.35 1.16 9.59
N LEU A 76 17.28 0.74 10.29
CA LEU A 76 16.39 -0.31 9.78
C LEU A 76 15.75 0.09 8.44
N GLN A 77 15.46 1.38 8.24
CA GLN A 77 14.97 1.91 6.97
C GLN A 77 16.01 1.76 5.85
N GLN A 78 17.26 2.16 6.10
CA GLN A 78 18.35 2.03 5.15
C GLN A 78 18.58 0.56 4.81
N ARG A 79 18.57 -0.33 5.82
CA ARG A 79 18.70 -1.78 5.62
C ARG A 79 17.60 -2.32 4.72
N ALA A 80 16.34 -1.97 4.97
CA ALA A 80 15.21 -2.38 4.15
C ALA A 80 15.37 -1.91 2.69
N ARG A 81 15.77 -0.65 2.48
CA ARG A 81 16.04 -0.12 1.13
C ARG A 81 17.18 -0.85 0.44
N THR A 82 18.28 -1.15 1.14
CA THR A 82 19.40 -1.92 0.59
C THR A 82 18.97 -3.34 0.21
N LEU A 83 18.14 -4.00 1.02
CA LEU A 83 17.59 -5.32 0.70
C LEU A 83 16.72 -5.27 -0.56
N ILE A 84 15.83 -4.27 -0.68
CA ILE A 84 15.00 -4.09 -1.88
C ILE A 84 15.87 -3.82 -3.11
N ALA A 85 16.86 -2.93 -3.00
CA ALA A 85 17.80 -2.63 -4.08
C ALA A 85 18.63 -3.86 -4.50
N GLY A 86 18.90 -4.79 -3.57
CA GLY A 86 19.56 -6.06 -3.84
C GLY A 86 18.75 -7.01 -4.72
N LEU A 87 17.43 -6.83 -4.85
CA LEU A 87 16.55 -7.65 -5.69
C LEU A 87 16.66 -7.33 -7.19
N LYS A 88 17.55 -6.42 -7.60
CA LYS A 88 17.71 -5.93 -8.99
C LYS A 88 17.91 -7.00 -10.08
N ASN A 89 18.37 -8.20 -9.72
CA ASN A 89 18.59 -9.31 -10.66
C ASN A 89 17.40 -10.30 -10.72
N ALA A 90 16.32 -9.99 -10.02
CA ALA A 90 15.11 -10.81 -10.03
C ALA A 90 14.20 -10.40 -11.21
N THR A 91 13.39 -11.34 -11.67
CA THR A 91 12.30 -11.04 -12.59
C THR A 91 11.28 -10.11 -11.93
N ALA A 92 10.56 -9.30 -12.72
CA ALA A 92 9.61 -8.31 -12.23
C ALA A 92 8.63 -8.87 -11.18
N GLY A 93 8.06 -10.07 -11.41
CA GLY A 93 7.15 -10.69 -10.43
C GLY A 93 7.84 -11.11 -9.14
N ARG A 94 9.07 -11.65 -9.21
CA ARG A 94 9.86 -12.06 -8.04
C ARG A 94 10.39 -10.88 -7.25
N LEU A 95 10.78 -9.81 -7.93
CA LEU A 95 11.17 -8.54 -7.32
C LEU A 95 10.02 -7.98 -6.49
N LEU A 96 8.83 -7.89 -7.09
CA LEU A 96 7.64 -7.41 -6.40
C LEU A 96 7.22 -8.34 -5.25
N LEU A 97 7.40 -9.66 -5.39
CA LEU A 97 7.12 -10.60 -4.31
C LEU A 97 8.06 -10.38 -3.11
N GLY A 98 9.37 -10.20 -3.37
CA GLY A 98 10.34 -9.88 -2.32
C GLY A 98 10.03 -8.54 -1.64
N TYR A 99 9.64 -7.55 -2.43
CA TYR A 99 9.18 -6.26 -1.90
C TYR A 99 7.92 -6.41 -1.03
N LEU A 100 6.93 -7.22 -1.45
CA LEU A 100 5.73 -7.50 -0.66
C LEU A 100 6.08 -8.06 0.73
N VAL A 101 6.97 -9.05 0.80
CA VAL A 101 7.43 -9.64 2.08
C VAL A 101 8.04 -8.56 2.97
N ILE A 102 9.00 -7.81 2.45
CA ILE A 102 9.70 -6.76 3.21
C ILE A 102 8.70 -5.71 3.69
N ARG A 103 7.78 -5.30 2.82
CA ARG A 103 6.79 -4.27 3.12
C ARG A 103 5.81 -4.70 4.19
N GLN A 104 5.31 -5.93 4.11
CA GLN A 104 4.34 -6.46 5.06
C GLN A 104 4.95 -6.71 6.44
N ILE A 105 6.19 -7.23 6.51
CA ILE A 105 6.92 -7.39 7.77
C ILE A 105 7.23 -6.04 8.41
N THR A 106 7.73 -5.08 7.63
CA THR A 106 8.03 -3.75 8.17
C THR A 106 6.76 -3.05 8.67
N ALA A 107 5.65 -3.13 7.93
CA ALA A 107 4.36 -2.61 8.36
C ALA A 107 3.85 -3.28 9.65
N ALA A 108 3.98 -4.61 9.78
CA ALA A 108 3.59 -5.35 10.99
C ALA A 108 4.39 -4.94 12.25
N LEU A 109 5.61 -4.44 12.06
CA LEU A 109 6.44 -3.89 13.14
C LEU A 109 6.15 -2.40 13.43
N GLY A 110 5.14 -1.81 12.79
CA GLY A 110 4.78 -0.39 12.93
C GLY A 110 5.61 0.57 12.08
N LEU A 111 6.44 0.05 11.17
CA LEU A 111 7.31 0.85 10.30
C LEU A 111 6.60 1.23 9.00
N THR A 112 5.41 1.80 9.11
CA THR A 112 4.54 2.12 7.98
C THR A 112 5.14 3.19 7.06
N SER A 113 5.95 4.10 7.61
CA SER A 113 6.66 5.16 6.89
C SER A 113 7.95 4.71 6.18
N VAL A 114 8.58 3.61 6.63
CA VAL A 114 9.91 3.14 6.17
C VAL A 114 9.96 2.90 4.67
N ALA A 115 8.86 2.42 4.10
CA ALA A 115 8.70 2.16 2.68
C ALA A 115 7.45 2.85 2.09
N GLY A 116 7.13 4.05 2.55
CA GLY A 116 5.92 4.78 2.13
C GLY A 116 5.80 4.92 0.61
N HIS A 117 4.55 4.87 0.11
CA HIS A 117 4.21 4.83 -1.31
C HIS A 117 4.99 5.87 -2.15
N ALA A 118 4.97 7.13 -1.71
CA ALA A 118 5.64 8.22 -2.40
C ALA A 118 7.17 8.12 -2.38
N GLN A 119 7.75 7.57 -1.32
CA GLN A 119 9.20 7.52 -1.10
C GLN A 119 9.86 6.28 -1.68
N THR A 120 9.09 5.22 -1.97
CA THR A 120 9.63 3.90 -2.31
C THR A 120 9.09 3.39 -3.63
N VAL A 121 7.78 3.49 -3.88
CA VAL A 121 7.19 2.97 -5.11
C VAL A 121 7.69 3.78 -6.30
N ARG A 122 7.44 5.09 -6.29
CA ARG A 122 7.73 5.96 -7.44
C ARG A 122 9.22 6.08 -7.78
N PRO A 123 10.13 6.36 -6.83
CA PRO A 123 11.54 6.55 -7.17
C PRO A 123 12.37 5.26 -7.27
N LEU A 124 11.88 4.11 -6.75
CA LEU A 124 12.71 2.90 -6.62
C LEU A 124 12.01 1.64 -7.14
N VAL A 125 10.87 1.23 -6.57
CA VAL A 125 10.27 -0.07 -6.89
C VAL A 125 9.69 -0.10 -8.31
N ALA A 126 8.99 0.96 -8.74
CA ALA A 126 8.43 1.06 -10.08
C ALA A 126 9.51 1.03 -11.18
N PRO A 127 10.56 1.89 -11.16
CA PRO A 127 11.61 1.82 -12.18
C PRO A 127 12.38 0.50 -12.14
N MET A 128 12.59 -0.11 -10.97
CA MET A 128 13.20 -1.44 -10.88
C MET A 128 12.33 -2.54 -11.49
N ALA A 129 11.01 -2.51 -11.23
CA ALA A 129 10.08 -3.48 -11.79
C ALA A 129 9.96 -3.33 -13.31
N GLU A 130 9.96 -2.11 -13.84
CA GLU A 130 10.02 -1.82 -15.28
C GLU A 130 11.31 -2.36 -15.90
N ALA A 131 12.47 -2.02 -15.35
CA ALA A 131 13.75 -2.52 -15.84
C ALA A 131 13.83 -4.06 -15.82
N ALA A 132 13.31 -4.68 -14.76
CA ALA A 132 13.24 -6.14 -14.65
C ALA A 132 12.26 -6.77 -15.66
N ALA A 133 11.22 -6.05 -16.09
CA ALA A 133 10.31 -6.50 -17.13
C ALA A 133 10.94 -6.32 -18.53
N GLU A 134 11.59 -5.18 -18.79
CA GLU A 134 12.34 -4.93 -20.03
C GLU A 134 13.42 -6.00 -20.28
N GLN A 135 14.17 -6.38 -19.23
CA GLN A 135 15.17 -7.45 -19.33
C GLN A 135 14.58 -8.83 -19.67
N GLN A 136 13.30 -9.08 -19.36
CA GLN A 136 12.67 -10.38 -19.62
C GLN A 136 12.08 -10.50 -21.02
N ILE A 137 11.47 -9.43 -21.53
CA ILE A 137 10.66 -9.49 -22.75
C ILE A 137 11.15 -8.57 -23.85
N GLY A 138 12.22 -7.82 -23.60
CA GLY A 138 12.69 -6.75 -24.49
C GLY A 138 11.90 -5.47 -24.28
N ASP A 139 11.74 -4.70 -25.35
CA ASP A 139 11.12 -3.38 -25.27
C ASP A 139 9.66 -3.47 -24.82
N LEU A 140 9.28 -2.67 -23.82
CA LEU A 140 7.93 -2.68 -23.28
C LEU A 140 7.02 -1.73 -24.06
N ASP A 141 5.90 -2.26 -24.56
CA ASP A 141 4.80 -1.40 -25.00
C ASP A 141 4.23 -0.61 -23.82
N GLN A 142 3.64 0.55 -24.12
CA GLN A 142 3.15 1.47 -23.09
C GLN A 142 2.12 0.83 -22.16
N VAL A 143 1.28 -0.08 -22.66
CA VAL A 143 0.25 -0.73 -21.84
C VAL A 143 0.90 -1.69 -20.84
N THR A 144 1.89 -2.48 -21.27
CA THR A 144 2.63 -3.36 -20.37
C THR A 144 3.45 -2.57 -19.34
N ARG A 145 4.07 -1.47 -19.73
CA ARG A 145 4.80 -0.59 -18.81
C ARG A 145 3.90 -0.05 -17.69
N GLU A 146 2.75 0.53 -18.04
CA GLU A 146 1.78 1.03 -17.06
C GLU A 146 1.21 -0.09 -16.20
N LYS A 147 1.02 -1.28 -16.77
CA LYS A 147 0.62 -2.46 -16.01
C LYS A 147 1.66 -2.82 -14.95
N VAL A 148 2.95 -2.89 -15.28
CA VAL A 148 4.01 -3.18 -14.31
C VAL A 148 4.05 -2.13 -13.19
N LYS A 149 3.93 -0.83 -13.52
CA LYS A 149 3.83 0.25 -12.52
C LYS A 149 2.63 0.07 -11.60
N SER A 150 1.47 -0.27 -12.16
CA SER A 150 0.26 -0.52 -11.35
C SER A 150 0.43 -1.70 -10.39
N TYR A 151 1.14 -2.76 -10.81
CA TYR A 151 1.47 -3.88 -9.92
C TYR A 151 2.45 -3.47 -8.82
N ALA A 152 3.41 -2.59 -9.09
CA ALA A 152 4.30 -2.04 -8.07
C ALA A 152 3.51 -1.23 -7.02
N ALA A 153 2.61 -0.34 -7.46
CA ALA A 153 1.74 0.43 -6.59
C ALA A 153 0.77 -0.45 -5.77
N ALA A 154 0.15 -1.44 -6.42
CA ALA A 154 -0.74 -2.39 -5.75
C ALA A 154 0.00 -3.20 -4.67
N THR A 155 1.23 -3.60 -4.95
CA THR A 155 2.05 -4.39 -4.01
C THR A 155 2.38 -3.62 -2.74
N ASP A 156 2.70 -2.34 -2.86
CA ASP A 156 2.89 -1.48 -1.67
C ASP A 156 1.61 -1.35 -0.85
N ASN A 157 0.48 -1.08 -1.52
CA ASN A 157 -0.80 -0.88 -0.83
C ASN A 157 -1.26 -2.15 -0.11
N VAL A 158 -1.19 -3.31 -0.76
CA VAL A 158 -1.58 -4.59 -0.14
C VAL A 158 -0.62 -4.93 1.01
N GLY A 159 0.68 -4.79 0.81
CA GLY A 159 1.68 -5.09 1.84
C GLY A 159 1.54 -4.17 3.06
N LEU A 160 1.30 -2.88 2.85
CA LEU A 160 1.08 -1.91 3.92
C LEU A 160 -0.24 -2.20 4.65
N PHE A 161 -1.36 -2.28 3.94
CA PHE A 161 -2.69 -2.39 4.53
C PHE A 161 -2.80 -3.61 5.47
N PHE A 162 -2.50 -4.79 4.95
CA PHE A 162 -2.62 -6.03 5.73
C PHE A 162 -1.45 -6.25 6.71
N GLY A 163 -0.29 -5.63 6.45
CA GLY A 163 0.82 -5.68 7.38
C GLY A 163 0.58 -4.78 8.58
N GLU A 164 0.11 -3.55 8.35
CA GLU A 164 -0.23 -2.57 9.37
C GLU A 164 -1.23 -3.18 10.36
N ASP A 165 -2.31 -3.82 9.92
CA ASP A 165 -3.33 -4.41 10.82
C ASP A 165 -2.82 -5.36 11.92
N ILE A 166 -1.61 -5.95 11.78
CA ILE A 166 -0.96 -6.78 12.81
C ILE A 166 -0.39 -5.92 13.95
N PHE A 167 -0.06 -4.67 13.67
CA PHE A 167 0.53 -3.74 14.62
C PHE A 167 -0.50 -3.23 15.65
N ILE A 168 -0.15 -3.34 16.93
CA ILE A 168 -1.08 -3.08 18.06
C ILE A 168 -1.52 -1.62 18.22
N ALA A 169 -0.78 -0.65 17.69
CA ALA A 169 -1.00 0.77 17.97
C ALA A 169 -1.74 1.50 16.83
N ILE A 170 -2.75 0.84 16.25
CA ILE A 170 -3.63 1.42 15.22
C ILE A 170 -4.94 1.86 15.84
N ALA A 171 -5.45 3.00 15.39
CA ALA A 171 -6.69 3.59 15.88
C ALA A 171 -7.90 2.65 15.76
N SER A 172 -7.97 1.83 14.71
CA SER A 172 -9.05 0.86 14.49
C SER A 172 -9.13 -0.19 15.61
N ILE A 173 -8.00 -0.75 16.02
CA ILE A 173 -7.93 -1.76 17.09
C ILE A 173 -8.36 -1.15 18.43
N LEU A 174 -7.92 0.07 18.72
CA LEU A 174 -8.32 0.79 19.94
C LEU A 174 -9.83 1.09 19.95
N LEU A 175 -10.40 1.44 18.79
CA LEU A 175 -11.84 1.66 18.65
C LEU A 175 -12.64 0.37 18.87
N ILE A 176 -12.21 -0.75 18.26
CA ILE A 176 -12.84 -2.06 18.46
C ILE A 176 -12.77 -2.43 19.95
N LYS A 177 -11.58 -2.36 20.55
CA LYS A 177 -11.38 -2.65 21.97
C LYS A 177 -12.28 -1.79 22.86
N GLY A 178 -12.31 -0.47 22.64
CA GLY A 178 -13.17 0.44 23.40
C GLY A 178 -14.66 0.16 23.22
N THR A 179 -15.06 -0.31 22.04
CA THR A 179 -16.44 -0.74 21.77
C THR A 179 -16.78 -2.04 22.50
N PHE A 180 -15.89 -3.03 22.51
CA PHE A 180 -16.13 -4.31 23.21
C PHE A 180 -16.19 -4.13 24.73
N GLU A 181 -15.41 -3.20 25.29
CA GLU A 181 -15.49 -2.86 26.70
C GLU A 181 -16.85 -2.29 27.11
N THR A 182 -17.56 -1.56 26.24
CA THR A 182 -18.91 -1.08 26.57
C THR A 182 -19.93 -2.21 26.68
N TYR A 183 -19.64 -3.37 26.08
CA TYR A 183 -20.42 -4.61 26.22
C TYR A 183 -19.93 -5.51 27.37
N GLY A 184 -18.95 -5.06 28.17
CA GLY A 184 -18.38 -5.84 29.26
C GLY A 184 -17.41 -6.93 28.81
N ILE A 185 -16.89 -6.87 27.58
CA ILE A 185 -15.93 -7.83 27.04
C ILE A 185 -14.53 -7.22 27.11
N GLU A 186 -13.70 -7.73 28.01
CA GLU A 186 -12.30 -7.30 28.14
C GLU A 186 -11.41 -8.07 27.16
N LEU A 187 -10.84 -7.35 26.19
CA LEU A 187 -9.89 -7.89 25.21
C LEU A 187 -8.59 -7.12 25.28
N ALA A 188 -7.47 -7.85 25.34
CA ALA A 188 -6.17 -7.23 25.15
C ALA A 188 -6.00 -6.86 23.66
N PRO A 189 -5.50 -5.65 23.31
CA PRO A 189 -5.26 -5.27 21.92
C PRO A 189 -4.41 -6.28 21.14
N LEU A 190 -3.46 -6.92 21.83
CA LEU A 190 -2.61 -7.95 21.23
C LEU A 190 -3.40 -9.18 20.78
N GLN A 191 -4.50 -9.54 21.46
CA GLN A 191 -5.37 -10.63 21.02
C GLN A 191 -6.04 -10.29 19.69
N LEU A 192 -6.51 -9.06 19.53
CA LEU A 192 -7.09 -8.57 18.26
C LEU A 192 -6.05 -8.55 17.14
N SER A 193 -4.84 -8.07 17.42
CA SER A 193 -3.74 -8.04 16.46
C SER A 193 -3.31 -9.41 15.96
N VAL A 194 -3.27 -10.43 16.82
CA VAL A 194 -2.90 -11.80 16.41
C VAL A 194 -3.90 -12.36 15.39
N TRP A 195 -5.17 -11.99 15.49
CA TRP A 195 -6.20 -12.37 14.51
C TRP A 195 -6.06 -11.68 13.14
N ALA A 196 -5.25 -10.62 13.02
CA ALA A 196 -4.90 -10.05 11.73
C ALA A 196 -3.88 -10.92 10.97
N ILE A 197 -3.08 -11.75 11.67
CA ILE A 197 -2.02 -12.57 11.05
C ILE A 197 -2.57 -13.53 9.98
N PRO A 198 -3.62 -14.33 10.23
CA PRO A 198 -4.20 -15.21 9.21
C PRO A 198 -4.66 -14.44 7.96
N THR A 199 -5.32 -13.30 8.14
CA THR A 199 -5.78 -12.43 7.03
C THR A 199 -4.60 -11.92 6.22
N ALA A 200 -3.53 -11.49 6.90
CA ALA A 200 -2.32 -11.01 6.26
C ALA A 200 -1.60 -12.11 5.47
N ILE A 201 -1.57 -13.34 5.98
CA ILE A 201 -1.04 -14.51 5.26
C ILE A 201 -1.87 -14.79 4.00
N ILE A 202 -3.20 -14.78 4.11
CA ILE A 202 -4.08 -15.02 2.96
C ILE A 202 -3.89 -13.93 1.90
N ALA A 203 -3.83 -12.66 2.31
CA ALA A 203 -3.58 -11.53 1.41
C ALA A 203 -2.21 -11.67 0.71
N PHE A 204 -1.18 -12.08 1.46
CA PHE A 204 0.14 -12.38 0.91
C PHE A 204 0.10 -13.49 -0.14
N LEU A 205 -0.59 -14.59 0.13
CA LEU A 205 -0.71 -15.71 -0.81
C LEU A 205 -1.48 -15.31 -2.07
N ILE A 206 -2.59 -14.59 -1.92
CA ILE A 206 -3.42 -14.15 -3.06
C ILE A 206 -2.62 -13.17 -3.94
N HIS A 207 -2.06 -12.12 -3.35
CA HIS A 207 -1.33 -11.11 -4.11
C HIS A 207 0.00 -11.64 -4.63
N GLY A 208 0.72 -12.43 -3.83
CA GLY A 208 1.93 -13.14 -4.25
C GLY A 208 1.68 -14.06 -5.44
N THR A 209 0.57 -14.79 -5.45
CA THR A 209 0.17 -15.60 -6.62
C THR A 209 -0.07 -14.72 -7.85
N ARG A 210 -0.75 -13.58 -7.71
CA ARG A 210 -0.94 -12.61 -8.83
C ARG A 210 0.40 -12.11 -9.39
N LEU A 211 1.39 -11.87 -8.54
CA LEU A 211 2.74 -11.46 -8.96
C LEU A 211 3.50 -12.56 -9.71
N LEU A 212 3.37 -13.82 -9.28
CA LEU A 212 3.94 -14.97 -10.00
C LEU A 212 3.23 -15.21 -11.34
N LEU A 213 1.93 -14.97 -11.41
CA LEU A 213 1.17 -15.02 -12.67
C LEU A 213 1.55 -13.88 -13.62
N LEU A 214 1.85 -12.69 -13.12
CA LEU A 214 2.41 -11.60 -13.92
C LEU A 214 3.73 -12.04 -14.57
N ASP A 215 4.63 -12.64 -13.79
CA ASP A 215 5.91 -13.17 -14.29
C ASP A 215 5.71 -14.17 -15.44
N ARG A 216 4.78 -15.12 -15.25
CA ARG A 216 4.42 -16.09 -16.28
C ARG A 216 3.86 -15.42 -17.53
N LYS A 217 2.98 -14.42 -17.39
CA LYS A 217 2.40 -13.71 -18.53
C LYS A 217 3.45 -12.95 -19.33
N LEU A 218 4.39 -12.28 -18.65
CA LEU A 218 5.49 -11.58 -19.30
C LEU A 218 6.35 -12.58 -20.09
N ARG A 219 6.73 -13.71 -19.50
CA ARG A 219 7.47 -14.76 -20.20
C ARG A 219 6.75 -15.26 -21.45
N VAL A 220 5.45 -15.55 -21.40
CA VAL A 220 4.69 -16.01 -22.58
C VAL A 220 4.67 -14.96 -23.69
N SER A 221 4.53 -13.67 -23.36
CA SER A 221 4.56 -12.59 -24.36
C SER A 221 5.92 -12.49 -25.09
N SER A 222 7.03 -12.81 -24.43
CA SER A 222 8.35 -12.85 -25.08
C SER A 222 8.45 -13.95 -26.15
N SER A 223 7.91 -15.15 -25.89
CA SER A 223 7.95 -16.28 -26.82
C SER A 223 7.15 -15.99 -28.10
N GLY A 224 5.97 -15.35 -27.98
CA GLY A 224 5.14 -14.98 -29.13
C GLY A 224 5.75 -13.88 -30.02
N CYS A 225 6.57 -13.00 -29.45
CA CYS A 225 7.30 -11.98 -30.22
C CYS A 225 8.47 -12.58 -31.02
N VAL A 226 9.20 -13.54 -30.44
CA VAL A 226 10.28 -14.27 -31.11
C VAL A 226 9.75 -15.13 -32.27
N GLU A 227 8.60 -15.78 -32.10
CA GLU A 227 7.96 -16.58 -33.17
C GLU A 227 7.52 -15.68 -34.35
N ARG A 228 6.87 -14.54 -34.06
CA ARG A 228 6.36 -13.60 -35.08
C ARG A 228 7.50 -12.90 -35.86
N SER A 229 8.62 -12.63 -35.20
CA SER A 229 9.85 -12.14 -35.85
C SER A 229 10.47 -13.17 -36.80
N ARG A 230 10.41 -14.47 -36.47
CA ARG A 230 10.93 -15.55 -37.34
C ARG A 230 10.07 -15.77 -38.59
N ASP A 231 8.74 -15.75 -38.46
CA ASP A 231 7.83 -15.90 -39.60
C ASP A 231 7.94 -14.75 -40.62
N THR A 232 8.31 -13.55 -40.16
CA THR A 232 8.49 -12.38 -41.05
C THR A 232 9.85 -12.39 -41.76
N SER A 233 10.75 -13.32 -41.40
CA SER A 233 12.09 -13.47 -41.98
C SER A 233 12.21 -14.59 -43.02
N ALA A 234 11.08 -15.10 -43.53
CA ALA A 234 11.10 -15.96 -44.72
C ALA A 234 11.72 -15.18 -45.90
N PRO A 235 12.69 -15.75 -46.63
CA PRO A 235 13.39 -15.02 -47.68
C PRO A 235 12.39 -14.64 -48.77
N ILE A 236 12.30 -13.34 -49.06
CA ILE A 236 11.65 -12.83 -50.26
C ILE A 236 12.40 -13.45 -51.45
N SER A 237 11.85 -14.52 -52.02
CA SER A 237 12.35 -15.12 -53.23
C SER A 237 12.36 -14.04 -54.31
N THR A 238 13.57 -13.76 -54.79
CA THR A 238 13.88 -12.77 -55.80
C THR A 238 13.13 -13.08 -57.10
N SER A 239 11.99 -12.44 -57.32
CA SER A 239 11.34 -12.37 -58.63
C SER A 239 11.91 -11.17 -59.40
N LEU A 240 13.17 -11.29 -59.83
CA LEU A 240 13.76 -10.47 -60.89
C LEU A 240 13.66 -11.25 -62.19
N ASP A 241 12.49 -11.27 -62.81
CA ASP A 241 12.30 -11.77 -64.18
C ASP A 241 10.99 -11.21 -64.74
N PHE A 242 10.93 -9.91 -65.04
CA PHE A 242 9.89 -9.33 -65.91
C PHE A 242 10.23 -7.90 -66.37
N ALA A 243 11.38 -7.69 -67.02
CA ALA A 243 11.65 -6.42 -67.72
C ALA A 243 12.80 -6.52 -68.75
N ARG A 244 12.88 -7.59 -69.53
CA ARG A 244 13.87 -7.66 -70.62
C ARG A 244 13.39 -8.47 -71.82
N ASP A 245 12.27 -8.09 -72.43
CA ASP A 245 11.95 -8.59 -73.77
C ASP A 245 11.02 -7.69 -74.62
N GLU A 246 11.31 -6.38 -74.72
CA GLU A 246 10.63 -5.51 -75.71
C GLU A 246 11.59 -4.60 -76.49
N ARG A 247 12.78 -5.11 -76.84
CA ARG A 247 13.59 -4.48 -77.89
C ARG A 247 14.25 -5.52 -78.77
N ARG A 248 13.50 -6.09 -79.71
CA ARG A 248 14.02 -6.59 -80.99
C ARG A 248 12.88 -6.79 -82.00
N GLY A 249 12.89 -5.95 -83.03
CA GLY A 249 12.53 -6.35 -84.40
C GLY A 249 11.09 -6.11 -84.85
N SER A 250 10.86 -5.01 -85.57
CA SER A 250 10.29 -5.11 -86.93
C SER A 250 10.61 -3.82 -87.68
N GLY A 251 11.68 -3.88 -88.46
CA GLY A 251 11.79 -3.11 -89.69
C GLY A 251 11.49 -4.07 -90.82
N GLU A 252 10.42 -3.76 -91.56
CA GLU A 252 10.20 -3.93 -93.02
C GLU A 252 8.81 -3.37 -93.34
#